data_AF-A0A7X8K1U4-F1
#
_entry.id   AF-A0A7X8K1U4-F1
#
_cell.length_a   1.000
_cell.length_b   1.000
_cell.length_c   1.000
_cell.angle_alpha   90.00
_cell.angle_beta   90.00
_cell.angle_gamma   90.00
#
_symmetry.space_group_name_H-M   'P 1'
#
loop_
_entity.id
_entity.type
_entity.pdbx_description
1 polymer ?
#
loop_
_entity_poly.entity_id
_entity_poly.type
_entity_poly.pdbx_seq_one_letter_code
_entity_poly.pdbx_strand_id
1 'polypeptide(L)'
;VFHYQNRPCIHCGRCYQVCPQKLLPQKIAAYAEKQKWDLAEQEGVMFCGECGRCSFICPARKPLLQLIELAKKMAAKSNIN
;
A
#
# COMPACT_ATOMS: atom_id res chain seq x y z
N VAL A 1 12.38 -14.49 11.42
CA VAL A 1 11.00 -13.94 11.55
C VAL A 1 11.05 -12.46 11.21
N PHE A 2 10.43 -12.01 10.11
CA PHE A 2 10.37 -10.58 9.78
C PHE A 2 9.33 -9.91 10.69
N HIS A 3 9.78 -9.28 11.77
CA HIS A 3 8.89 -8.53 12.66
C HIS A 3 8.51 -7.21 12.01
N TYR A 4 7.24 -7.14 11.58
CA TYR A 4 6.63 -5.94 11.05
C TYR A 4 6.46 -4.91 12.17
N GLN A 5 7.11 -3.75 12.06
CA GLN A 5 7.01 -2.67 13.06
C GLN A 5 6.33 -1.48 12.41
N ASN A 6 5.11 -1.15 12.82
CA ASN A 6 4.37 -0.02 12.25
C ASN A 6 4.93 1.33 12.71
N ARG A 7 6.19 1.61 12.36
CA ARG A 7 6.81 2.91 12.60
C ARG A 7 6.29 3.93 11.59
N PRO A 8 6.29 5.23 11.94
CA PRO A 8 5.91 6.28 11.01
C PRO A 8 6.70 6.21 9.69
N CYS A 9 6.03 6.55 8.59
CA CYS A 9 6.69 6.68 7.30
C CYS A 9 7.67 7.86 7.36
N ILE A 10 8.91 7.65 6.92
CA ILE A 10 9.93 8.70 6.85
C ILE A 10 10.05 9.35 5.46
N HIS A 11 9.07 9.11 4.59
CA HIS A 11 8.98 9.68 3.24
C HIS A 11 10.20 9.45 2.32
N CYS A 12 10.95 8.35 2.53
CA CYS A 12 12.17 8.04 1.77
C CYS A 12 11.99 7.69 0.28
N GLY A 13 10.76 7.51 -0.22
CA GLY A 13 10.48 7.22 -1.64
C GLY A 13 10.88 5.82 -2.16
N ARG A 14 11.59 4.98 -1.39
CA ARG A 14 12.08 3.67 -1.87
C ARG A 14 10.99 2.72 -2.35
N CYS A 15 9.82 2.74 -1.70
CA CYS A 15 8.70 1.89 -2.10
C CYS A 15 8.15 2.24 -3.50
N TYR A 16 8.22 3.51 -3.91
CA TYR A 16 7.89 3.96 -5.27
C TYR A 16 8.95 3.48 -6.27
N GLN A 17 10.24 3.65 -5.95
CA GLN A 17 11.35 3.27 -6.83
C GLN A 17 11.36 1.78 -7.20
N VAL A 18 10.98 0.89 -6.27
CA VAL A 18 10.95 -0.55 -6.52
C VAL A 18 9.62 -1.06 -7.06
N CYS A 19 8.59 -0.20 -7.17
CA CYS A 19 7.27 -0.60 -7.60
C CYS A 19 7.25 -0.83 -9.12
N PRO A 20 7.01 -2.06 -9.62
CA PRO A 20 6.96 -2.31 -11.06
C PRO A 20 5.79 -1.60 -11.76
N GLN A 21 4.70 -1.33 -11.03
CA GLN A 21 3.51 -0.63 -11.53
C GLN A 21 3.59 0.89 -11.34
N LYS A 22 4.71 1.42 -10.80
CA LYS A 22 4.90 2.84 -10.48
C LYS A 22 3.77 3.48 -9.64
N LEU A 23 3.09 2.67 -8.83
CA LEU A 23 2.13 3.15 -7.83
C LEU A 23 2.85 3.85 -6.69
N LEU A 24 2.12 4.62 -5.87
CA LEU A 24 2.60 5.24 -4.64
C LEU A 24 2.21 4.38 -3.41
N PRO A 25 2.97 3.33 -3.05
CA PRO A 25 2.52 2.35 -2.06
C PRO A 25 2.37 2.98 -0.68
N GLN A 26 3.20 3.98 -0.36
CA GLN A 26 3.10 4.74 0.88
C GLN A 26 1.79 5.53 0.99
N LYS A 27 1.25 6.02 -0.13
CA LYS A 27 0.03 6.83 -0.17
C LYS A 27 -1.21 5.94 -0.08
N ILE A 28 -1.23 4.86 -0.86
CA ILE A 28 -2.28 3.83 -0.81
C ILE A 28 -2.36 3.23 0.60
N ALA A 29 -1.22 2.86 1.20
CA ALA A 29 -1.18 2.33 2.56
C ALA A 29 -1.69 3.34 3.59
N ALA A 30 -1.36 4.63 3.45
CA ALA A 30 -1.89 5.68 4.33
C ALA A 30 -3.40 5.88 4.19
N TYR A 31 -3.96 5.70 2.99
CA TYR A 31 -5.41 5.68 2.79
C TYR A 31 -6.06 4.44 3.38
N ALA A 32 -5.42 3.28 3.28
CA ALA A 32 -5.88 2.05 3.91
C ALA A 32 -5.95 2.17 5.44
N GLU A 33 -4.93 2.75 6.07
CA GLU A 33 -4.89 3.03 7.51
C GLU A 33 -6.04 3.94 7.96
N LYS A 34 -6.48 4.85 7.08
CA LYS A 34 -7.58 5.78 7.32
C LYS A 34 -8.93 5.30 6.78
N GLN A 35 -9.00 4.06 6.28
CA GLN A 35 -10.19 3.48 5.66
C GLN A 35 -10.78 4.30 4.50
N LYS A 36 -9.92 5.03 3.77
CA LYS A 36 -10.31 5.85 2.61
C LYS A 36 -10.19 5.05 1.33
N TRP A 37 -11.10 4.10 1.12
CA TRP A 37 -11.03 3.13 0.03
C TRP A 37 -11.16 3.78 -1.36
N ASP A 38 -12.07 4.74 -1.51
CA ASP A 38 -12.29 5.46 -2.77
C ASP A 38 -11.02 6.21 -3.21
N LEU A 39 -10.28 6.78 -2.25
CA LEU A 39 -9.00 7.43 -2.54
C LEU A 39 -7.91 6.40 -2.90
N ALA A 40 -7.91 5.23 -2.26
CA ALA A 40 -6.98 4.17 -2.64
C ALA A 40 -7.25 3.68 -4.07
N GLU A 41 -8.52 3.60 -4.47
CA GLU A 41 -8.93 3.30 -5.84
C GLU A 41 -8.48 4.37 -6.84
N GLN A 42 -8.70 5.65 -6.54
CA GLN A 42 -8.22 6.76 -7.36
C GLN A 42 -6.69 6.77 -7.53
N GLU A 43 -5.95 6.28 -6.54
CA GLU A 43 -4.49 6.08 -6.64
C GLU A 43 -4.08 4.82 -7.42
N GLY A 44 -5.03 4.07 -7.96
CA GLY A 44 -4.78 2.90 -8.79
C GLY A 44 -4.45 1.64 -8.00
N VAL A 45 -4.95 1.48 -6.76
CA VAL A 45 -4.72 0.27 -5.95
C VAL A 45 -5.11 -1.03 -6.68
N MET A 46 -6.08 -0.94 -7.60
CA MET A 46 -6.54 -2.06 -8.43
C MET A 46 -5.44 -2.62 -9.35
N PHE A 47 -4.48 -1.79 -9.76
CA PHE A 47 -3.33 -2.21 -10.57
C PHE A 47 -2.21 -2.87 -9.75
N CYS A 48 -2.30 -2.87 -8.41
CA CYS A 48 -1.26 -3.49 -7.59
C CYS A 48 -1.22 -5.01 -7.82
N GLY A 49 -0.08 -5.51 -8.28
CA GLY A 49 0.18 -6.95 -8.48
C GLY A 49 0.72 -7.68 -7.25
N GLU A 50 0.55 -7.13 -6.04
CA GLU A 50 0.80 -7.84 -4.76
C GLU A 50 2.21 -8.47 -4.59
N CYS A 51 3.21 -7.92 -5.29
CA CYS A 51 4.57 -8.47 -5.32
C CYS A 51 5.41 -8.27 -4.03
N GLY A 52 4.92 -7.51 -3.05
CA GLY A 52 5.59 -7.30 -1.75
C GLY A 52 6.90 -6.50 -1.72
N ARG A 53 7.43 -6.04 -2.86
CA ARG A 53 8.70 -5.28 -2.93
C ARG A 53 8.70 -4.01 -2.08
N CYS A 54 7.57 -3.30 -2.05
CA CYS A 54 7.40 -2.08 -1.27
C CYS A 54 7.58 -2.33 0.23
N SER A 55 6.98 -3.42 0.72
CA SER A 55 7.08 -3.90 2.09
C SER A 55 8.50 -4.29 2.47
N PHE A 56 9.16 -5.07 1.60
CA PHE A 56 10.51 -5.56 1.82
C PHE A 56 11.55 -4.43 1.90
N ILE A 57 11.49 -3.45 0.99
CA ILE A 57 12.49 -2.35 0.94
C ILE A 57 12.26 -1.26 2.00
N CYS A 58 11.11 -1.29 2.70
CA CYS A 58 10.72 -0.21 3.59
C CYS A 58 11.65 -0.12 4.81
N PRO A 59 12.45 0.96 4.99
CA PRO A 59 13.34 1.09 6.14
C PRO A 59 12.55 1.30 7.45
N ALA A 60 11.35 1.88 7.36
CA ALA A 60 10.43 2.01 8.48
C ALA A 60 9.79 0.66 8.88
N ARG A 61 9.96 -0.40 8.07
CA ARG A 61 9.28 -1.69 8.22
C ARG A 61 7.77 -1.53 8.35
N LYS A 62 7.13 -0.69 7.52
CA LYS A 62 5.65 -0.54 7.44
C LYS A 62 4.99 -1.64 6.61
N PRO A 63 3.84 -2.21 7.05
CA PRO A 63 3.16 -3.33 6.38
C PRO A 63 2.43 -2.89 5.11
N LEU A 64 3.18 -2.35 4.15
CA LEU A 64 2.65 -1.74 2.93
C LEU A 64 1.82 -2.74 2.12
N LEU A 65 2.33 -3.94 1.88
CA LEU A 65 1.62 -4.99 1.14
C LEU A 65 0.29 -5.34 1.83
N GLN A 66 0.29 -5.61 3.13
CA GLN A 66 -0.91 -5.99 3.86
C GLN A 66 -1.97 -4.88 3.84
N LEU A 67 -1.53 -3.62 3.98
CA LEU A 67 -2.41 -2.45 3.89
C LEU A 67 -2.96 -2.26 2.46
N ILE A 68 -2.13 -2.47 1.44
CA ILE A 68 -2.53 -2.36 0.03
C ILE A 68 -3.50 -3.47 -0.37
N GLU A 69 -3.27 -4.71 0.08
CA GLU A 69 -4.19 -5.83 -0.13
C GLU A 69 -5.55 -5.57 0.52
N LEU A 70 -5.55 -5.02 1.75
CA LEU A 70 -6.78 -4.60 2.43
C LEU A 70 -7.50 -3.53 1.62
N ALA A 71 -6.80 -2.48 1.18
CA ALA A 71 -7.38 -1.42 0.38
C ALA A 71 -7.96 -1.93 -0.94
N LYS A 72 -7.25 -2.82 -1.64
CA LYS A 72 -7.72 -3.44 -2.88
C LYS A 72 -9.01 -4.24 -2.67
N LYS A 73 -9.06 -5.06 -1.61
CA LYS A 73 -10.25 -5.85 -1.26
C LYS A 73 -11.44 -4.98 -0.90
N MET A 74 -11.24 -3.87 -0.17
CA MET A 74 -12.32 -2.98 0.22
C MET A 74 -12.79 -2.10 -0.94
N ALA A 75 -11.87 -1.55 -1.75
CA ALA A 75 -12.22 -0.81 -2.96
C ALA A 75 -13.00 -1.68 -3.96
N ALA A 76 -12.60 -2.94 -4.15
CA ALA A 76 -13.33 -3.87 -5.00
C ALA A 76 -14.79 -4.11 -4.54
N LYS A 77 -15.07 -4.06 -3.23
CA LYS A 77 -16.43 -4.21 -2.68
C LYS A 77 -17.30 -2.98 -2.92
N SER A 78 -16.72 -1.77 -2.93
CA SER A 78 -17.45 -0.53 -3.22
C SER A 78 -18.06 -0.52 -4.64
N ASN A 79 -17.52 -1.32 -5.57
CA ASN A 79 -18.00 -1.42 -6.96
C ASN A 79 -19.10 -2.48 -7.18
N ILE A 80 -19.58 -3.19 -6.16
CA ILE A 80 -20.64 -4.22 -6.28
C ILE A 80 -21.94 -3.75 -5.60
N ASN A 81 -22.38 -2.52 -5.81
CA ASN A 81 -23.67 -2.04 -5.32
C ASN A 81 -24.44 -1.27 -6.38
#